data_AF-K0GAH8-F1
#
_entry.id   AF-K0GAH8-F1
#
_cell.length_a   1.000
_cell.length_b   1.000
_cell.length_c   1.000
_cell.angle_alpha   90.00
_cell.angle_beta   90.00
_cell.angle_gamma   90.00
#
_symmetry.space_group_name_H-M   'P 1'
#
loop_
_entity.id
_entity.type
_entity.pdbx_description
1 polymer ?
#
loop_
_entity_poly.entity_id
_entity_poly.type
_entity_poly.pdbx_seq_one_letter_code
_entity_poly.pdbx_strand_id
1 'polypeptide(L)'
;MILTNPTLKGKKMQSTQEILNERQAQHGSYESFCEIYGGLRKVSDKHAEKLTWQQQTAVEMMLFKIARILNNGANHQDNWQDIAGYAMLGGKLVEPAVTEITGPTLNTRNDNK
;
A
#
# COMPACT_ATOMS: atom_id res chain seq x y z
N MET A 1 39.38 -0.70 33.44
CA MET A 1 39.09 -1.51 32.24
C MET A 1 37.88 -0.86 31.57
N ILE A 2 38.10 0.02 30.60
CA ILE A 2 37.01 0.73 29.91
C ILE A 2 36.59 -0.16 28.75
N LEU A 3 35.39 -0.75 28.84
CA LEU A 3 34.79 -1.49 27.74
C LEU A 3 34.17 -0.47 26.77
N THR A 4 34.89 -0.10 25.71
CA THR A 4 34.29 0.61 24.57
C THR A 4 33.57 -0.41 23.70
N ASN A 5 32.26 -0.24 23.53
CA ASN A 5 31.41 -1.08 22.69
C ASN A 5 31.59 -0.66 21.21
N PRO A 6 32.22 -1.47 20.33
CA PRO A 6 32.68 -0.99 19.02
C PRO A 6 31.67 -1.15 17.86
N THR A 7 30.37 -1.25 18.13
CA THR A 7 29.41 -1.54 17.03
C THR A 7 28.09 -0.80 17.17
N LEU A 8 28.10 0.48 16.80
CA LEU A 8 26.95 1.12 16.15
C LEU A 8 27.48 1.80 14.89
N LYS A 9 27.75 1.02 13.84
CA LYS A 9 27.88 1.57 12.49
C LYS A 9 26.53 2.17 12.13
N GLY A 10 26.39 3.48 12.29
CA GLY A 10 25.17 4.21 11.95
C GLY A 10 24.79 3.91 10.52
N LYS A 11 23.59 3.36 10.31
CA LYS A 11 23.00 3.18 8.99
C LYS A 11 22.93 4.57 8.34
N LYS A 12 23.76 4.82 7.32
CA LYS A 12 23.72 6.07 6.55
C LYS A 12 22.29 6.22 6.00
N MET A 13 21.60 7.29 6.36
CA MET A 13 20.30 7.58 5.77
C MET A 13 20.50 7.90 4.30
N GLN A 14 19.73 7.23 3.44
CA GLN A 14 19.69 7.58 2.03
C GLN A 14 19.08 8.98 1.87
N SER A 15 19.68 9.76 0.99
CA SER A 15 19.09 10.99 0.49
C SER A 15 17.84 10.69 -0.34
N THR A 16 16.93 11.64 -0.44
CA THR A 16 15.73 11.53 -1.29
C THR A 16 16.10 11.17 -2.73
N GLN A 17 17.20 11.73 -3.27
CA GLN A 17 17.63 11.46 -4.64
C GLN A 17 18.06 10.00 -4.85
N GLU A 18 18.78 9.42 -3.88
CA GLU A 18 19.15 8.00 -3.93
C GLU A 18 17.90 7.11 -3.95
N ILE A 19 16.90 7.41 -3.12
CA ILE A 19 15.62 6.68 -3.10
C ILE A 19 14.89 6.80 -4.44
N LEU A 20 14.86 7.99 -5.03
CA LEU A 20 14.20 8.21 -6.32
C LEU A 20 14.88 7.44 -7.45
N ASN A 21 16.21 7.41 -7.47
CA ASN A 21 16.99 6.67 -8.47
C ASN A 21 16.75 5.15 -8.36
N GLU A 22 16.76 4.61 -7.13
CA GLU A 22 16.45 3.20 -6.86
C GLU A 22 15.04 2.83 -7.34
N ARG A 23 14.05 3.68 -7.05
CA ARG A 23 12.66 3.47 -7.49
C ARG A 23 12.51 3.55 -8.99
N GLN A 24 13.19 4.49 -9.66
CA GLN A 24 13.14 4.59 -11.11
C GLN A 24 13.74 3.34 -11.78
N ALA A 25 14.83 2.80 -11.24
CA ALA A 25 15.42 1.57 -11.74
C ALA A 25 14.49 0.35 -11.58
N GLN A 26 13.75 0.28 -10.46
CA GLN A 26 12.85 -0.83 -10.17
C GLN A 26 11.50 -0.72 -10.90
N HIS A 27 10.95 0.50 -10.99
CA HIS A 27 9.55 0.72 -11.37
C HIS A 27 9.37 1.60 -12.60
N GLY A 28 10.41 1.81 -13.40
CA GLY A 28 10.36 2.68 -14.57
C GLY A 28 10.29 4.17 -14.21
N SER A 29 10.19 5.03 -15.24
CA SER A 29 10.13 6.47 -15.03
C SER A 29 8.79 6.90 -14.43
N TYR A 30 8.82 7.97 -13.61
CA TYR A 30 7.60 8.57 -13.07
C TYR A 30 6.70 9.12 -14.19
N GLU A 31 7.29 9.68 -15.24
CA GLU A 31 6.56 10.22 -16.39
C GLU A 31 5.73 9.14 -17.11
N SER A 32 6.35 7.99 -17.42
CA SER A 32 5.64 6.89 -18.08
C SER A 32 4.54 6.32 -17.18
N PHE A 33 4.80 6.21 -15.87
CA PHE A 33 3.76 5.84 -14.91
C PHE A 33 2.56 6.79 -14.95
N CYS A 34 2.81 8.10 -14.93
CA CYS A 34 1.76 9.12 -14.97
C CYS A 34 0.96 9.07 -16.28
N GLU A 35 1.62 8.85 -17.41
CA GLU A 35 0.95 8.70 -18.71
C GLU A 35 0.01 7.48 -18.71
N ILE A 36 0.51 6.32 -18.30
CA ILE A 36 -0.26 5.07 -18.26
C ILE A 36 -1.44 5.20 -17.30
N TYR A 37 -1.17 5.60 -16.05
CA TYR A 37 -2.19 5.71 -15.02
C TYR A 37 -3.23 6.78 -15.35
N GLY A 38 -2.80 7.96 -15.80
CA GLY A 38 -3.70 9.01 -16.26
C GLY A 38 -4.56 8.57 -17.45
N GLY A 39 -3.99 7.79 -18.38
CA GLY A 39 -4.72 7.17 -19.49
C GLY A 39 -5.81 6.21 -19.01
N LEU A 40 -5.51 5.33 -18.06
CA LEU A 40 -6.50 4.44 -17.44
C LEU A 40 -7.63 5.22 -16.77
N ARG A 41 -7.27 6.28 -16.03
CA ARG A 41 -8.24 7.13 -15.32
C ARG A 41 -9.19 7.89 -16.23
N LYS A 42 -8.72 8.35 -17.40
CA LYS A 42 -9.61 8.94 -18.42
C LYS A 42 -10.74 8.00 -18.82
N VAL A 43 -10.53 6.68 -18.74
CA VAL A 43 -11.54 5.67 -19.04
C VAL A 43 -12.42 5.37 -17.82
N SER A 44 -11.84 5.23 -16.63
CA SER A 44 -12.60 4.86 -15.42
C SER A 44 -13.41 5.99 -14.81
N ASP A 45 -12.90 7.22 -14.81
CA ASP A 45 -13.47 8.33 -14.02
C ASP A 45 -14.89 8.68 -14.50
N LYS A 46 -15.15 8.57 -15.81
CA LYS A 46 -16.50 8.74 -16.41
C LYS A 46 -17.53 7.66 -16.01
N HIS A 47 -17.11 6.62 -15.32
CA HIS A 47 -17.95 5.51 -14.88
C HIS A 47 -18.01 5.37 -13.35
N ALA A 48 -17.22 6.16 -12.62
CA ALA A 48 -17.07 6.05 -11.17
C ALA A 48 -18.36 6.37 -10.40
N GLU A 49 -19.23 7.25 -10.93
CA GLU A 49 -20.48 7.66 -10.28
C GLU A 49 -21.46 6.51 -10.00
N LYS A 50 -21.31 5.38 -10.70
CA LYS A 50 -22.15 4.18 -10.53
C LYS A 50 -21.69 3.28 -9.38
N LEU A 51 -20.54 3.61 -8.77
CA LEU A 51 -19.87 2.80 -7.76
C LEU A 51 -19.94 3.47 -6.39
N THR A 52 -19.97 2.68 -5.33
CA THR A 52 -19.77 3.19 -3.96
C THR A 52 -18.34 3.69 -3.77
N TRP A 53 -18.07 4.52 -2.77
CA TRP A 53 -16.71 5.01 -2.49
C TRP A 53 -15.70 3.87 -2.25
N GLN A 54 -16.13 2.78 -1.61
CA GLN A 54 -15.30 1.59 -1.42
C GLN A 54 -14.95 0.93 -2.76
N GLN A 55 -15.94 0.78 -3.65
CA GLN A 55 -15.73 0.21 -4.99
C GLN A 55 -14.85 1.11 -5.86
N GLN A 56 -15.06 2.43 -5.83
CA GLN A 56 -14.23 3.39 -6.56
C GLN A 56 -12.77 3.31 -6.09
N THR A 57 -12.54 3.26 -4.79
CA THR A 57 -11.19 3.11 -4.21
C THR A 57 -10.54 1.80 -4.65
N ALA A 58 -11.28 0.69 -4.63
CA ALA A 58 -10.77 -0.60 -5.07
C ALA A 58 -10.36 -0.58 -6.55
N VAL A 59 -11.21 -0.01 -7.42
CA VAL A 59 -10.91 0.16 -8.85
C VAL A 59 -9.67 1.04 -9.03
N GLU A 60 -9.59 2.18 -8.37
CA GLU A 60 -8.45 3.10 -8.46
C GLU A 60 -7.14 2.41 -8.07
N MET A 61 -7.14 1.65 -6.98
CA MET A 61 -5.95 0.92 -6.53
C MET A 61 -5.56 -0.20 -7.51
N MET A 62 -6.52 -0.91 -8.09
CA MET A 62 -6.22 -1.89 -9.15
C MET A 62 -5.60 -1.21 -10.38
N LEU A 63 -6.14 -0.08 -10.84
CA LEU A 63 -5.58 0.68 -11.97
C LEU A 63 -4.17 1.18 -11.67
N PHE A 64 -3.93 1.65 -10.45
CA PHE A 64 -2.59 2.07 -10.01
C PHE A 64 -1.59 0.91 -10.08
N LYS A 65 -1.98 -0.29 -9.64
CA LYS A 65 -1.12 -1.49 -9.69
C LYS A 65 -0.92 -2.01 -11.11
N ILE A 66 -1.94 -1.95 -11.95
CA ILE A 66 -1.83 -2.23 -13.39
C ILE A 66 -0.82 -1.27 -14.04
N ALA A 67 -0.89 0.02 -13.74
CA ALA A 67 0.06 1.00 -14.24
C ALA A 67 1.50 0.71 -13.78
N ARG A 68 1.69 0.25 -12.53
CA ARG A 68 3.00 -0.24 -12.05
C ARG A 68 3.49 -1.45 -12.85
N ILE A 69 2.63 -2.44 -13.07
CA ILE A 69 2.98 -3.64 -13.85
C ILE A 69 3.44 -3.27 -15.26
N LEU A 70 2.69 -2.40 -15.94
CA LEU A 70 3.01 -1.93 -17.28
C LEU A 70 4.30 -1.07 -17.30
N ASN A 71 4.57 -0.32 -16.24
CA ASN A 71 5.78 0.46 -16.08
C ASN A 71 6.90 -0.35 -15.41
N ASN A 72 7.35 -1.43 -16.05
CA ASN A 72 8.45 -2.30 -15.60
C ASN A 72 8.18 -3.08 -14.27
N GLY A 73 6.93 -3.12 -13.81
CA GLY A 73 6.55 -3.81 -12.57
C GLY A 73 6.15 -5.26 -12.73
N ALA A 74 6.19 -5.84 -13.94
CA ALA A 74 5.62 -7.17 -14.20
C ALA A 74 6.18 -8.31 -13.33
N ASN A 75 7.48 -8.26 -12.98
CA ASN A 75 8.14 -9.26 -12.13
C ASN A 75 7.96 -9.01 -10.62
N HIS A 76 7.26 -7.94 -10.23
CA HIS A 76 7.00 -7.59 -8.83
C HIS A 76 5.67 -8.22 -8.40
N GLN A 77 5.75 -9.37 -7.74
CA GLN A 77 4.59 -10.19 -7.33
C GLN A 77 3.60 -9.44 -6.42
N ASP A 78 4.10 -8.51 -5.59
CA ASP A 78 3.27 -7.67 -4.72
C ASP A 78 2.23 -6.87 -5.49
N ASN A 79 2.56 -6.38 -6.69
CA ASN A 79 1.57 -5.65 -7.51
C ASN A 79 0.39 -6.53 -7.91
N TRP A 80 0.64 -7.79 -8.26
CA TRP A 80 -0.40 -8.75 -8.61
C TRP A 80 -1.22 -9.16 -7.39
N GLN A 81 -0.55 -9.39 -6.25
CA GLN A 81 -1.20 -9.74 -4.99
C GLN A 81 -2.12 -8.61 -4.51
N ASP A 82 -1.68 -7.37 -4.62
CA ASP A 82 -2.49 -6.20 -4.27
C ASP A 82 -3.75 -6.08 -5.15
N ILE A 83 -3.63 -6.34 -6.46
CA ILE A 83 -4.80 -6.37 -7.35
C ILE A 83 -5.83 -7.40 -6.88
N ALA A 84 -5.39 -8.62 -6.56
CA ALA A 84 -6.27 -9.64 -6.02
C ALA A 84 -6.93 -9.20 -4.70
N GLY A 85 -6.14 -8.59 -3.80
CA GLY A 85 -6.64 -8.02 -2.54
C GLY A 85 -7.73 -6.97 -2.73
N TYR A 86 -7.48 -5.97 -3.58
CA TYR A 86 -8.46 -4.92 -3.85
C TYR A 86 -9.70 -5.44 -4.59
N ALA A 87 -9.55 -6.41 -5.49
CA ALA A 87 -10.69 -7.07 -6.14
C ALA A 87 -11.59 -7.78 -5.10
N MET A 88 -10.99 -8.51 -4.15
CA MET A 88 -11.73 -9.16 -3.07
C MET A 88 -12.48 -8.15 -2.19
N LEU A 89 -11.81 -7.07 -1.78
CA LEU A 89 -12.41 -6.03 -0.94
C LEU A 89 -13.51 -5.24 -1.67
N GLY A 90 -13.26 -4.81 -2.91
CA GLY A 90 -14.21 -4.04 -3.71
C GLY A 90 -15.46 -4.83 -4.09
N GLY A 91 -15.28 -6.13 -4.35
CA GLY A 91 -16.38 -7.06 -4.61
C GLY A 91 -17.06 -7.60 -3.35
N LYS A 92 -16.54 -7.30 -2.15
CA LYS A 92 -16.97 -7.90 -0.88
C LYS A 92 -17.02 -9.44 -0.96
N LEU A 93 -16.04 -10.02 -1.63
CA LEU A 93 -15.93 -11.47 -1.82
C LEU A 93 -15.36 -12.18 -0.59
N VAL A 94 -14.76 -11.40 0.30
CA VAL A 94 -14.20 -11.85 1.58
C VAL A 94 -14.58 -10.83 2.64
N GLU A 95 -15.12 -11.29 3.75
CA GLU A 95 -15.27 -10.47 4.96
C GLU A 95 -13.90 -10.39 5.64
N PRO A 96 -13.39 -9.18 5.97
CA PRO A 96 -12.15 -9.07 6.71
C PRO A 96 -12.30 -9.81 8.04
N ALA A 97 -11.31 -10.63 8.38
CA ALA A 97 -11.32 -11.34 9.66
C ALA A 97 -11.54 -10.32 10.79
N VAL A 98 -12.60 -10.51 11.57
CA VAL A 98 -12.87 -9.69 12.75
C VAL A 98 -11.75 -9.99 13.73
N THR A 99 -10.73 -9.15 13.78
CA THR A 99 -9.81 -9.15 14.91
C THR A 99 -10.59 -8.56 16.07
N GLU A 100 -11.15 -9.43 16.92
CA GLU A 100 -11.57 -9.02 18.26
C GLU A 100 -10.35 -8.38 18.92
N ILE A 101 -10.35 -7.05 19.01
CA ILE A 101 -9.51 -6.32 19.94
C ILE A 101 -10.03 -6.68 21.33
N THR A 102 -9.55 -7.79 21.88
CA THR A 102 -9.67 -8.06 23.32
C THR A 102 -8.81 -7.02 24.04
N GLY A 103 -9.38 -5.83 24.25
CA GLY A 103 -8.82 -4.83 25.15
C GLY A 103 -8.73 -5.39 26.57
N PRO A 104 -7.82 -4.87 27.41
CA PRO A 104 -7.70 -5.36 28.79
C PRO A 104 -9.01 -5.11 29.52
N THR A 105 -9.55 -6.16 30.13
CA THR A 105 -10.74 -6.11 30.97
C THR A 105 -10.55 -5.03 32.03
N LEU A 106 -11.37 -3.97 32.00
CA LEU A 106 -11.44 -3.03 33.10
C LEU A 106 -11.93 -3.80 34.33
N ASN A 107 -10.98 -4.17 35.20
CA ASN A 107 -11.30 -4.68 36.52
C ASN A 107 -11.86 -3.49 37.32
N THR A 108 -13.18 -3.37 37.33
CA THR A 108 -13.86 -2.44 38.24
C THR A 108 -13.57 -2.91 39.66
N ARG A 109 -12.56 -2.32 40.30
CA ARG A 109 -12.46 -2.32 41.76
C ARG A 109 -13.75 -1.70 42.29
N ASN A 110 -14.63 -2.53 42.83
CA ASN A 110 -15.77 -2.11 43.61
C ASN A 110 -15.26 -1.58 44.95
N ASP A 111 -14.86 -0.32 44.97
CA ASP A 111 -14.64 0.41 46.20
C ASP A 111 -16.02 0.92 46.68
N ASN A 112 -16.75 0.05 47.37
CA ASN A 112 -18.00 0.38 48.06
C ASN A 112 -18.14 -0.44 49.34
N LYS A 113 -17.42 -0.01 50.39
CA LYS A 113 -17.83 0.14 51.80
C LYS A 113 -16.62 0.09 52.74
#